data_AF-X1FK96-F1
#
_entry.id   AF-X1FK96-F1
#
_cell.length_a   1.000
_cell.length_b   1.000
_cell.length_c   1.000
_cell.angle_alpha   90.00
_cell.angle_beta   90.00
_cell.angle_gamma   90.00
#
_symmetry.space_group_name_H-M   'P 1'
#
loop_
_entity.id
_entity.type
_entity.pdbx_description
1 polymer ?
#
loop_
_entity_poly.entity_id
_entity_poly.type
_entity_poly.pdbx_seq_one_letter_code
_entity_poly.pdbx_strand_id
1 'polypeptide(L)'
;MLPGTIELVKLETELYHALFLASKYISGGSSEDKIALEKSLSTMTKYKTKHHYYHFYEDIEHLEKIEEIVQVAGNFITELILLKKKGAGLEDLHILQMRMNKAIGENLTPLINSYVEHHIREADERVKITKRETTAFRKIMIIASMAILFLALIISFFIAQLISKPIIKLKETSQKITEGNLDYKIEVRSKDEVGELAHSFNKMTNNLQKTTVSLDYA
;
A
#
# COMPACT_ATOMS: atom_id res chain seq x y z
N MET A 1 -2.03 16.01 -2.47
CA MET A 1 -1.07 17.10 -2.20
C MET A 1 -0.95 17.26 -0.71
N LEU A 2 0.28 17.39 -0.20
CA LEU A 2 0.54 17.50 1.24
C LEU A 2 0.18 18.92 1.73
N PRO A 3 -0.37 19.05 2.95
CA PRO A 3 -0.82 20.35 3.48
C PRO A 3 0.26 21.43 3.43
N GLY A 4 1.51 21.11 3.74
CA GLY A 4 2.65 22.02 3.70
C GLY A 4 2.95 22.64 2.33
N THR A 5 3.10 21.78 1.31
CA THR A 5 3.36 22.23 -0.07
C THR A 5 2.25 23.14 -0.57
N ILE A 6 0.98 22.82 -0.24
CA ILE A 6 -0.17 23.61 -0.67
C ILE A 6 -0.08 25.02 -0.08
N GLU A 7 0.31 25.16 1.18
CA GLU A 7 0.43 26.47 1.82
C GLU A 7 1.63 27.26 1.25
N LEU A 8 2.74 26.60 0.88
CA LEU A 8 3.87 27.25 0.20
C LEU A 8 3.51 27.75 -1.20
N VAL A 9 2.78 26.95 -2.00
CA VAL A 9 2.31 27.35 -3.33
C VAL A 9 1.29 28.49 -3.24
N LYS A 10 0.42 28.47 -2.21
CA LYS A 10 -0.48 29.59 -1.93
C LYS A 10 0.26 30.85 -1.52
N LEU A 11 1.32 30.74 -0.72
CA LEU A 11 2.17 31.86 -0.35
C LEU A 11 2.86 32.45 -1.59
N GLU A 12 3.42 31.63 -2.47
CA GLU A 12 4.00 32.06 -3.75
C GLU A 12 2.96 32.81 -4.61
N THR A 13 1.75 32.26 -4.72
CA THR A 13 0.65 32.89 -5.47
C THR A 13 0.27 34.24 -4.88
N GLU A 14 0.17 34.34 -3.55
CA GLU A 14 -0.18 35.58 -2.86
C GLU A 14 0.92 36.63 -2.98
N LEU A 15 2.20 36.23 -3.04
CA LEU A 15 3.34 37.12 -3.28
C LEU A 15 3.26 37.78 -4.66
N TYR A 16 3.00 37.00 -5.71
CA TYR A 16 2.81 37.55 -7.07
C TYR A 16 1.56 38.44 -7.15
N HIS A 17 0.49 38.07 -6.45
CA HIS A 17 -0.73 38.89 -6.38
C HIS A 17 -0.48 40.23 -5.69
N ALA A 18 0.25 40.24 -4.57
CA ALA A 18 0.66 41.46 -3.88
C ALA A 18 1.53 42.36 -4.79
N LEU A 19 2.44 41.77 -5.57
CA LEU A 19 3.25 42.53 -6.53
C LEU A 19 2.41 43.24 -7.57
N PHE A 20 1.44 42.52 -8.15
CA PHE A 20 0.54 43.04 -9.16
C PHE A 20 -0.30 44.20 -8.60
N LEU A 21 -0.87 44.02 -7.41
CA LEU A 21 -1.65 45.06 -6.72
C LEU A 21 -0.80 46.29 -6.38
N ALA A 22 0.44 46.08 -5.94
CA ALA A 22 1.37 47.18 -5.67
C ALA A 22 1.73 47.95 -6.94
N SER A 23 1.99 47.25 -8.05
CA SER A 23 2.23 47.86 -9.36
C SER A 23 1.07 48.75 -9.79
N LYS A 24 -0.16 48.20 -9.71
CA LYS A 24 -1.39 48.90 -10.08
C LYS A 24 -1.65 50.12 -9.19
N TYR A 25 -1.45 49.96 -7.88
CA TYR A 25 -1.57 51.08 -6.94
C TYR A 25 -0.59 52.20 -7.30
N ILE A 26 0.67 51.89 -7.62
CA ILE A 26 1.69 52.90 -7.92
C ILE A 26 1.46 53.61 -9.26
N SER A 27 1.00 52.91 -10.30
CA SER A 27 0.77 53.47 -11.64
C SER A 27 -0.46 54.39 -11.77
N GLY A 28 -1.03 54.86 -10.66
CA GLY A 28 -2.24 55.71 -10.63
C GLY A 28 -3.46 55.07 -9.97
N GLY A 29 -3.31 53.92 -9.31
CA GLY A 29 -4.40 53.18 -8.68
C GLY A 29 -5.06 53.89 -7.50
N SER A 30 -6.32 53.51 -7.25
CA SER A 30 -7.23 54.13 -6.28
C SER A 30 -6.93 53.72 -4.84
N SER A 31 -7.63 54.33 -3.88
CA SER A 31 -7.61 53.87 -2.47
C SER A 31 -8.05 52.40 -2.31
N GLU A 32 -8.83 51.86 -3.24
CA GLU A 32 -9.25 50.45 -3.23
C GLU A 32 -8.09 49.50 -3.54
N ASP A 33 -7.21 49.85 -4.47
CA ASP A 33 -6.02 49.06 -4.80
C ASP A 33 -5.05 48.99 -3.59
N LYS A 34 -4.99 50.07 -2.80
CA LYS A 34 -4.26 50.09 -1.52
C LYS A 34 -4.84 49.09 -0.52
N ILE A 35 -6.16 49.10 -0.35
CA ILE A 35 -6.86 48.21 0.59
C ILE A 35 -6.70 46.75 0.18
N ALA A 36 -6.78 46.47 -1.13
CA ALA A 36 -6.54 45.13 -1.67
C ALA A 36 -5.11 44.65 -1.37
N LEU A 37 -4.11 45.52 -1.54
CA LEU A 37 -2.72 45.22 -1.21
C LEU A 37 -2.53 44.94 0.29
N GLU A 38 -3.09 45.77 1.17
CA GLU A 38 -3.05 45.56 2.63
C GLU A 38 -3.72 44.24 3.05
N LYS A 39 -4.80 43.86 2.38
CA LYS A 39 -5.46 42.56 2.62
C LYS A 39 -4.61 41.38 2.17
N SER A 40 -3.95 41.50 1.02
CA SER A 40 -3.02 40.48 0.51
C SER A 40 -1.84 40.27 1.46
N LEU A 41 -1.25 41.37 1.95
CA LEU A 41 -0.23 41.37 3.01
C LEU A 41 -0.65 40.64 4.28
N SER A 42 -1.85 40.95 4.79
CA SER A 42 -2.41 40.26 5.96
C SER A 42 -2.59 38.76 5.71
N THR A 43 -2.94 38.38 4.49
CA THR A 43 -3.16 36.98 4.09
C THR A 43 -1.84 36.19 4.06
N MET A 44 -0.75 36.78 3.57
CA MET A 44 0.58 36.14 3.61
C MET A 44 1.05 35.79 5.03
N THR A 45 0.73 36.65 6.00
CA THR A 45 1.05 36.38 7.41
C THR A 45 0.31 35.15 7.94
N LYS A 46 -0.91 34.88 7.46
CA LYS A 46 -1.68 33.68 7.83
C LYS A 46 -1.07 32.40 7.28
N TYR A 47 -0.49 32.45 6.07
CA TYR A 47 0.19 31.30 5.48
C TYR A 47 1.44 30.90 6.26
N LYS A 48 2.18 31.88 6.83
CA LYS A 48 3.25 31.61 7.80
C LYS A 48 2.75 30.84 9.02
N THR A 49 1.68 31.32 9.66
CA THR A 49 1.11 30.66 10.86
C THR A 49 0.53 29.28 10.55
N LYS A 50 -0.09 29.12 9.39
CA LYS A 50 -0.73 27.86 9.00
C LYS A 50 0.28 26.79 8.60
N HIS A 51 1.39 27.16 7.98
CA HIS A 51 2.52 26.26 7.75
C HIS A 51 3.06 25.71 9.08
N HIS A 52 3.24 26.56 10.09
CA HIS A 52 3.65 26.13 11.44
C HIS A 52 2.72 25.07 12.05
N TYR A 53 1.41 25.15 11.81
CA TYR A 53 0.43 24.19 12.32
C TYR A 53 0.49 22.82 11.63
N TYR A 54 0.78 22.78 10.32
CA TYR A 54 0.85 21.52 9.56
C TYR A 54 2.19 20.78 9.68
N HIS A 55 3.20 21.41 10.30
CA HIS A 55 4.57 20.93 10.40
C HIS A 55 5.04 20.65 11.83
N PHE A 56 4.15 20.23 12.73
CA PHE A 56 4.47 19.89 14.13
C PHE A 56 5.56 18.79 14.29
N TYR A 57 6.03 18.18 13.19
CA TYR A 57 7.09 17.16 13.16
C TYR A 57 8.12 17.30 12.01
N GLU A 58 8.24 18.45 11.33
CA GLU A 58 9.26 18.65 10.27
C GLU A 58 10.28 19.77 10.59
N ASP A 59 11.48 19.58 10.03
CA ASP A 59 12.75 20.31 10.19
C ASP A 59 12.65 21.82 10.51
N ILE A 60 13.27 22.25 11.62
CA ILE A 60 13.36 23.66 12.06
C ILE A 60 13.94 24.54 10.93
N GLU A 61 14.85 23.98 10.13
CA GLU A 61 15.52 24.67 9.02
C GLU A 61 14.55 25.14 7.92
N HIS A 62 13.46 24.42 7.68
CA HIS A 62 12.46 24.82 6.67
C HIS A 62 11.56 25.95 7.16
N LEU A 63 11.26 26.00 8.46
CA LEU A 63 10.48 27.08 9.05
C LEU A 63 11.24 28.41 9.04
N GLU A 64 12.54 28.37 9.32
CA GLU A 64 13.41 29.57 9.26
C GLU A 64 13.46 30.16 7.85
N LYS A 65 13.61 29.31 6.82
CA LYS A 65 13.60 29.75 5.40
C LYS A 65 12.29 30.40 4.99
N ILE A 66 11.15 29.89 5.46
CA ILE A 66 9.83 30.49 5.18
C ILE A 66 9.71 31.84 5.87
N GLU A 67 10.17 31.95 7.10
CA GLU A 67 10.19 33.20 7.85
C GLU A 67 11.04 34.26 7.15
N GLU A 68 12.22 33.88 6.67
CA GLU A 68 13.10 34.75 5.90
C GLU A 68 12.41 35.25 4.61
N ILE A 69 11.77 34.37 3.85
CA ILE A 69 11.07 34.74 2.61
C ILE A 69 9.90 35.69 2.88
N VAL A 70 9.09 35.41 3.89
CA VAL A 70 7.96 36.28 4.28
C VAL A 70 8.46 37.64 4.76
N GLN A 71 9.56 37.67 5.51
CA GLN A 71 10.17 38.92 5.98
C GLN A 71 10.72 39.75 4.83
N VAL A 72 11.45 39.11 3.89
CA VAL A 72 11.97 39.76 2.69
C VAL A 72 10.84 40.36 1.86
N ALA A 73 9.75 39.63 1.64
CA ALA A 73 8.57 40.13 0.93
C ALA A 73 7.90 41.31 1.65
N GLY A 74 7.75 41.25 2.98
CA GLY A 74 7.22 42.36 3.77
C GLY A 74 8.08 43.63 3.67
N ASN A 75 9.40 43.47 3.65
CA ASN A 75 10.34 44.57 3.45
C ASN A 75 10.18 45.18 2.05
N PHE A 76 10.09 44.36 1.01
CA PHE A 76 9.87 44.81 -0.38
C PHE A 76 8.60 45.64 -0.53
N ILE A 77 7.49 45.20 0.07
CA ILE A 77 6.22 45.90 -0.04
C ILE A 77 6.22 47.21 0.75
N THR A 78 6.93 47.24 1.88
CA THR A 78 7.17 48.49 2.61
C THR A 78 7.97 49.50 1.78
N GLU A 79 9.02 49.03 1.09
CA GLU A 79 9.83 49.84 0.16
C GLU A 79 8.97 50.39 -0.99
N LEU A 80 8.08 49.58 -1.57
CA LEU A 80 7.12 49.99 -2.62
C LEU A 80 6.20 51.14 -2.16
N ILE A 81 5.64 51.05 -0.96
CA ILE A 81 4.75 52.08 -0.40
C ILE A 81 5.51 53.39 -0.16
N LEU A 82 6.76 53.31 0.31
CA LEU A 82 7.61 54.47 0.55
C LEU A 82 8.01 55.16 -0.76
N LEU A 83 8.35 54.40 -1.80
CA LEU A 83 8.66 54.92 -3.13
C LEU A 83 7.47 55.72 -3.70
N LYS A 84 6.24 55.21 -3.59
CA LYS A 84 5.04 55.95 -4.00
C LYS A 84 4.89 57.28 -3.27
N LYS A 85 5.07 57.30 -1.94
CA LYS A 85 4.97 58.53 -1.12
C LYS A 85 6.00 59.59 -1.52
N LYS A 86 7.14 59.17 -2.04
CA LYS A 86 8.22 60.06 -2.51
C LYS A 86 8.07 60.51 -3.97
N GLY A 87 7.03 60.06 -4.68
CA GLY A 87 6.84 60.37 -6.09
C GLY A 87 7.81 59.63 -7.02
N ALA A 88 8.29 58.45 -6.62
CA ALA A 88 9.20 57.61 -7.41
C ALA A 88 8.57 57.22 -8.77
N GLY A 89 9.42 57.02 -9.78
CA GLY A 89 9.01 56.75 -11.15
C GLY A 89 8.69 55.27 -11.40
N LEU A 90 8.22 54.96 -12.63
CA LEU A 90 7.99 53.58 -13.08
C LEU A 90 9.27 52.72 -13.09
N GLU A 91 10.44 53.35 -13.25
CA GLU A 91 11.73 52.66 -13.28
C GLU A 91 12.13 52.10 -11.90
N ASP A 92 11.94 52.89 -10.84
CA ASP A 92 12.16 52.45 -9.45
C ASP A 92 11.26 51.25 -9.09
N LEU A 93 10.02 51.29 -9.56
CA LEU A 93 9.05 50.20 -9.41
C LEU A 93 9.52 48.93 -10.13
N HIS A 94 10.03 49.06 -11.36
CA HIS A 94 10.50 47.94 -12.14
C HIS A 94 11.72 47.25 -11.50
N ILE A 95 12.69 48.03 -11.01
CA ILE A 95 13.87 47.51 -10.29
C ILE A 95 13.43 46.72 -9.05
N LEU A 96 12.44 47.23 -8.33
CA LEU A 96 11.94 46.58 -7.13
C LEU A 96 11.21 45.27 -7.44
N GLN A 97 10.41 45.24 -8.50
CA GLN A 97 9.78 44.02 -9.02
C GLN A 97 10.82 42.98 -9.43
N MET A 98 11.88 43.39 -10.12
CA MET A 98 12.96 42.50 -10.55
C MET A 98 13.68 41.88 -9.34
N ARG A 99 14.01 42.68 -8.32
CA ARG A 99 14.62 42.19 -7.07
C ARG A 99 13.72 41.19 -6.34
N MET A 100 12.41 41.43 -6.33
CA MET A 100 11.46 40.54 -5.65
C MET A 100 11.26 39.23 -6.42
N ASN A 101 11.09 39.27 -7.74
CA ASN A 101 11.02 38.07 -8.57
C ASN A 101 12.28 37.22 -8.43
N LYS A 102 13.45 37.86 -8.38
CA LYS A 102 14.73 37.20 -8.11
C LYS A 102 14.72 36.54 -6.72
N ALA A 103 14.30 37.24 -5.68
CA ALA A 103 14.22 36.70 -4.33
C ALA A 103 13.25 35.51 -4.23
N ILE A 104 12.11 35.53 -4.91
CA ILE A 104 11.17 34.41 -5.00
C ILE A 104 11.82 33.22 -5.70
N GLY A 105 12.43 33.46 -6.88
CA GLY A 105 13.05 32.40 -7.68
C GLY A 105 14.29 31.76 -7.02
N GLU A 106 15.09 32.54 -6.31
CA GLU A 106 16.32 32.06 -5.65
C GLU A 106 16.07 31.39 -4.30
N ASN A 107 14.95 31.70 -3.62
CA ASN A 107 14.70 31.19 -2.26
C ASN A 107 13.43 30.34 -2.15
N LEU A 108 12.29 30.80 -2.67
CA LEU A 108 11.01 30.12 -2.49
C LEU A 108 10.83 28.92 -3.43
N THR A 109 11.18 29.08 -4.70
CA THR A 109 11.12 27.98 -5.68
C THR A 109 11.97 26.75 -5.27
N PRO A 110 13.26 26.89 -4.88
CA PRO A 110 14.05 25.73 -4.46
C PRO A 110 13.52 25.11 -3.16
N LEU A 111 12.94 25.90 -2.25
CA LEU A 111 12.30 25.37 -1.04
C LEU A 111 11.08 24.51 -1.39
N ILE A 112 10.20 24.98 -2.29
CA ILE A 112 9.06 24.22 -2.79
C ILE A 112 9.53 22.92 -3.44
N ASN A 113 10.55 22.98 -4.30
CA ASN A 113 11.11 21.80 -4.97
C ASN A 113 11.70 20.81 -3.98
N SER A 114 12.50 21.27 -3.01
CA SER A 114 13.07 20.43 -1.95
C SER A 114 11.98 19.72 -1.16
N TYR A 115 10.91 20.43 -0.82
CA TYR A 115 9.77 19.85 -0.12
C TYR A 115 9.08 18.78 -0.98
N VAL A 116 8.75 19.09 -2.23
CA VAL A 116 8.12 18.15 -3.16
C VAL A 116 8.98 16.89 -3.34
N GLU A 117 10.28 17.07 -3.54
CA GLU A 117 11.21 15.96 -3.70
C GLU A 117 11.35 15.09 -2.45
N HIS A 118 11.43 15.70 -1.26
CA HIS A 118 11.48 14.96 0.01
C HIS A 118 10.29 14.00 0.12
N HIS A 119 9.09 14.50 -0.18
CA HIS A 119 7.86 13.72 -0.12
C HIS A 119 7.75 12.67 -1.21
N ILE A 120 8.27 12.93 -2.41
CA ILE A 120 8.39 11.91 -3.47
C ILE A 120 9.32 10.78 -3.01
N ARG A 121 10.49 11.12 -2.44
CA ARG A 121 11.45 10.13 -1.91
C ARG A 121 10.83 9.29 -0.80
N GLU A 122 10.13 9.92 0.13
CA GLU A 122 9.45 9.22 1.23
C GLU A 122 8.35 8.27 0.70
N ALA A 123 7.55 8.72 -0.27
CA ALA A 123 6.54 7.89 -0.91
C ALA A 123 7.17 6.67 -1.62
N ASP A 124 8.26 6.87 -2.36
CA ASP A 124 8.99 5.80 -3.03
C ASP A 124 9.57 4.78 -2.04
N GLU A 125 10.12 5.23 -0.91
CA GLU A 125 10.61 4.35 0.15
C GLU A 125 9.47 3.53 0.78
N ARG A 126 8.33 4.15 1.08
CA ARG A 126 7.13 3.44 1.59
C ARG A 126 6.63 2.39 0.59
N VAL A 127 6.66 2.70 -0.71
CA VAL A 127 6.30 1.75 -1.77
C VAL A 127 7.31 0.60 -1.83
N LYS A 128 8.62 0.86 -1.71
CA LYS A 128 9.65 -0.19 -1.67
C LYS A 128 9.49 -1.12 -0.47
N ILE A 129 9.23 -0.57 0.73
CA ILE A 129 8.99 -1.35 1.95
C ILE A 129 7.77 -2.26 1.76
N THR A 130 6.65 -1.71 1.32
CA THR A 130 5.41 -2.47 1.07
C THR A 130 5.62 -3.56 0.01
N LYS A 131 6.38 -3.29 -1.06
CA LYS A 131 6.73 -4.28 -2.08
C LYS A 131 7.58 -5.43 -1.51
N ARG A 132 8.55 -5.15 -0.63
CA ARG A 132 9.36 -6.21 -0.01
C ARG A 132 8.52 -7.13 0.87
N GLU A 133 7.65 -6.57 1.70
CA GLU A 133 6.79 -7.34 2.60
C GLU A 133 5.82 -8.26 1.82
N THR A 134 5.20 -7.74 0.75
CA THR A 134 4.27 -8.52 -0.07
C THR A 134 4.95 -9.70 -0.80
N THR A 135 6.22 -9.55 -1.23
CA THR A 135 6.94 -10.65 -1.90
C THR A 135 7.30 -11.80 -0.95
N ALA A 136 7.67 -11.49 0.30
CA ALA A 136 7.99 -12.51 1.30
C ALA A 136 6.73 -13.32 1.66
N PHE A 137 5.62 -12.63 1.92
CA PHE A 137 4.33 -13.27 2.20
C PHE A 137 3.88 -14.18 1.05
N ARG A 138 3.98 -13.70 -0.20
CA ARG A 138 3.64 -14.49 -1.39
C ARG A 138 4.45 -15.79 -1.50
N LYS A 139 5.76 -15.75 -1.20
CA LYS A 139 6.61 -16.96 -1.22
C LYS A 139 6.18 -17.97 -0.16
N ILE A 140 5.91 -17.51 1.06
CA ILE A 140 5.44 -18.38 2.16
C ILE A 140 4.10 -19.03 1.77
N MET A 141 3.16 -18.26 1.21
CA MET A 141 1.86 -18.78 0.75
C MET A 141 1.98 -19.84 -0.34
N ILE A 142 2.88 -19.64 -1.32
CA ILE A 142 3.14 -20.63 -2.38
C ILE A 142 3.73 -21.92 -1.78
N ILE A 143 4.75 -21.81 -0.92
CA ILE A 143 5.37 -22.98 -0.28
C ILE A 143 4.36 -23.73 0.59
N ALA A 144 3.57 -23.02 1.40
CA ALA A 144 2.53 -23.61 2.24
C ALA A 144 1.48 -24.33 1.38
N SER A 145 1.04 -23.72 0.28
CA SER A 145 0.08 -24.32 -0.65
C SER A 145 0.63 -25.59 -1.30
N MET A 146 1.89 -25.56 -1.74
CA MET A 146 2.57 -26.75 -2.28
C MET A 146 2.71 -27.86 -1.24
N ALA A 147 3.05 -27.52 0.01
CA ALA A 147 3.15 -28.48 1.10
C ALA A 147 1.80 -29.13 1.42
N ILE A 148 0.71 -28.35 1.45
CA ILE A 148 -0.65 -28.86 1.66
C ILE A 148 -1.07 -29.79 0.52
N LEU A 149 -0.84 -29.40 -0.74
CA LEU A 149 -1.13 -30.24 -1.91
C LEU A 149 -0.34 -31.55 -1.86
N PHE A 150 0.94 -31.49 -1.53
CA PHE A 150 1.78 -32.67 -1.41
C PHE A 150 1.30 -33.61 -0.29
N LEU A 151 0.94 -33.06 0.87
CA LEU A 151 0.40 -33.84 1.98
C LEU A 151 -0.95 -34.47 1.62
N ALA A 152 -1.83 -33.75 0.93
CA ALA A 152 -3.10 -34.27 0.44
C ALA A 152 -2.90 -35.46 -0.50
N LEU A 153 -1.94 -35.37 -1.44
CA LEU A 153 -1.61 -36.48 -2.35
C LEU A 153 -1.11 -37.72 -1.61
N ILE A 154 -0.24 -37.52 -0.60
CA ILE A 154 0.25 -38.62 0.25
C ILE A 154 -0.91 -39.29 0.97
N ILE A 155 -1.77 -38.51 1.63
CA ILE A 155 -2.92 -39.03 2.37
C ILE A 155 -3.87 -39.78 1.42
N SER A 156 -4.20 -39.20 0.26
CA SER A 156 -5.03 -39.86 -0.75
C SER A 156 -4.44 -41.18 -1.23
N PHE A 157 -3.12 -41.24 -1.43
CA PHE A 157 -2.44 -42.48 -1.80
C PHE A 157 -2.57 -43.56 -0.71
N PHE A 158 -2.38 -43.20 0.57
CA PHE A 158 -2.54 -44.13 1.68
C PHE A 158 -3.99 -44.61 1.84
N ILE A 159 -4.97 -43.72 1.73
CA ILE A 159 -6.41 -44.09 1.76
C ILE A 159 -6.71 -45.08 0.63
N ALA A 160 -6.22 -44.82 -0.58
CA ALA A 160 -6.44 -45.71 -1.72
C ALA A 160 -5.85 -47.11 -1.47
N GLN A 161 -4.67 -47.21 -0.85
CA GLN A 161 -3.98 -48.48 -0.61
C GLN A 161 -4.54 -49.26 0.60
N LEU A 162 -4.82 -48.57 1.71
CA LEU A 162 -5.18 -49.19 2.98
C LEU A 162 -6.69 -49.43 3.12
N ILE A 163 -7.52 -48.62 2.46
CA ILE A 163 -8.98 -48.69 2.59
C ILE A 163 -9.62 -49.06 1.25
N SER A 164 -9.47 -48.23 0.22
CA SER A 164 -10.25 -48.40 -1.01
C SER A 164 -9.94 -49.71 -1.72
N LYS A 165 -8.65 -50.10 -1.85
CA LYS A 165 -8.27 -51.37 -2.50
C LYS A 165 -8.76 -52.62 -1.77
N PRO A 166 -8.57 -52.79 -0.45
CA PRO A 166 -9.15 -53.93 0.28
C PRO A 166 -10.67 -54.01 0.19
N ILE A 167 -11.38 -52.87 0.26
CA ILE A 167 -12.85 -52.84 0.11
C ILE A 167 -13.28 -53.29 -1.29
N ILE A 168 -12.59 -52.84 -2.34
CA ILE A 168 -12.86 -53.30 -3.72
C ILE A 168 -12.60 -54.81 -3.84
N LYS A 169 -11.51 -55.33 -3.27
CA LYS A 169 -11.23 -56.77 -3.26
C LYS A 169 -12.28 -57.59 -2.50
N LEU A 170 -12.77 -57.07 -1.37
CA LEU A 170 -13.87 -57.67 -0.61
C LEU A 170 -15.13 -57.78 -1.47
N LYS A 171 -15.49 -56.70 -2.17
CA LYS A 171 -16.62 -56.68 -3.10
C LYS A 171 -16.45 -57.72 -4.22
N GLU A 172 -15.31 -57.73 -4.90
CA GLU A 172 -15.03 -58.68 -5.99
C GLU A 172 -15.06 -60.13 -5.53
N THR A 173 -14.49 -60.42 -4.34
CA THR A 173 -14.49 -61.77 -3.79
C THR A 173 -15.89 -62.21 -3.40
N SER A 174 -16.69 -61.32 -2.82
CA SER A 174 -18.08 -61.60 -2.50
C SER A 174 -18.90 -61.99 -3.73
N GLN A 175 -18.66 -61.35 -4.87
CA GLN A 175 -19.32 -61.72 -6.14
C GLN A 175 -18.91 -63.12 -6.60
N LYS A 176 -17.63 -63.46 -6.53
CA LYS A 176 -17.14 -64.81 -6.89
C LYS A 176 -17.71 -65.91 -5.98
N ILE A 177 -17.86 -65.62 -4.69
CA ILE A 177 -18.48 -66.53 -3.73
C ILE A 177 -19.94 -66.80 -4.12
N THR A 178 -20.69 -65.77 -4.52
CA THR A 178 -22.08 -65.95 -4.98
C THR A 178 -22.19 -66.75 -6.28
N GLU A 179 -21.11 -66.80 -7.07
CA GLU A 179 -21.00 -67.62 -8.28
C GLU A 179 -20.50 -69.05 -7.98
N GLY A 180 -20.32 -69.42 -6.70
CA GLY A 180 -19.90 -70.75 -6.27
C GLY A 180 -18.38 -70.95 -6.15
N ASN A 181 -17.56 -69.91 -6.40
CA ASN A 181 -16.11 -69.99 -6.27
C ASN A 181 -15.67 -69.60 -4.84
N LEU A 182 -15.42 -70.62 -4.01
CA LEU A 182 -15.04 -70.47 -2.60
C LEU A 182 -13.52 -70.52 -2.34
N ASP A 183 -12.70 -70.77 -3.36
CA ASP A 183 -11.26 -70.94 -3.21
C ASP A 183 -10.49 -69.61 -3.09
N TYR A 184 -11.12 -68.49 -3.44
CA TYR A 184 -10.47 -67.18 -3.43
C TYR A 184 -10.41 -66.58 -2.02
N LYS A 185 -9.20 -66.25 -1.54
CA LYS A 185 -8.94 -65.63 -0.24
C LYS A 185 -8.42 -64.21 -0.38
N ILE A 186 -8.85 -63.34 0.53
CA ILE A 186 -8.40 -61.95 0.60
C ILE A 186 -7.12 -61.90 1.42
N GLU A 187 -6.08 -61.31 0.85
CA GLU A 187 -4.82 -61.11 1.55
C GLU A 187 -4.97 -60.05 2.66
N VAL A 188 -4.77 -60.45 3.92
CA VAL A 188 -4.86 -59.55 5.08
C VAL A 188 -3.50 -58.86 5.28
N ARG A 189 -3.40 -57.60 4.85
CA ARG A 189 -2.18 -56.79 5.00
C ARG A 189 -2.25 -55.76 6.12
N SER A 190 -3.46 -55.34 6.52
CA SER A 190 -3.65 -54.34 7.56
C SER A 190 -3.95 -54.98 8.92
N LYS A 191 -3.64 -54.27 10.01
CA LYS A 191 -3.93 -54.66 11.40
C LYS A 191 -5.02 -53.78 12.03
N ASP A 192 -5.71 -53.00 11.20
CA ASP A 192 -6.82 -52.12 11.57
C ASP A 192 -8.18 -52.81 11.36
N GLU A 193 -9.27 -52.04 11.45
CA GLU A 193 -10.64 -52.51 11.26
C GLU A 193 -10.86 -53.12 9.86
N VAL A 194 -10.14 -52.65 8.83
CA VAL A 194 -10.21 -53.20 7.48
C VAL A 194 -9.53 -54.57 7.42
N GLY A 195 -8.43 -54.75 8.16
CA GLY A 195 -7.76 -56.04 8.34
C GLY A 195 -8.63 -57.06 9.08
N GLU A 196 -9.27 -56.65 10.17
CA GLU A 196 -10.18 -57.50 10.94
C GLU A 196 -11.41 -57.92 10.12
N LEU A 197 -11.95 -57.00 9.31
CA LEU A 197 -13.02 -57.29 8.37
C LEU A 197 -12.59 -58.34 7.33
N ALA A 198 -11.40 -58.18 6.74
CA ALA A 198 -10.87 -59.14 5.78
C ALA A 198 -10.63 -60.52 6.42
N HIS A 199 -10.18 -60.57 7.67
CA HIS A 199 -10.01 -61.83 8.41
C HIS A 199 -11.35 -62.53 8.66
N SER A 200 -12.34 -61.78 9.15
CA SER A 200 -13.69 -62.28 9.39
C SER A 200 -14.35 -62.79 8.11
N PHE A 201 -14.16 -62.07 7.00
CA PHE A 201 -14.66 -62.46 5.69
C PHE A 201 -14.03 -63.78 5.22
N ASN A 202 -12.71 -63.93 5.30
CA ASN A 202 -12.04 -65.19 4.96
C ASN A 202 -12.52 -66.38 5.81
N LYS A 203 -12.80 -66.15 7.09
CA LYS A 203 -13.33 -67.18 8.00
C LYS A 203 -14.73 -67.62 7.58
N MET A 204 -15.60 -66.69 7.20
CA MET A 204 -16.93 -66.99 6.65
C MET A 204 -16.82 -67.86 5.39
N THR A 205 -15.99 -67.48 4.41
CA THR A 205 -15.81 -68.24 3.16
C THR A 205 -15.28 -69.66 3.42
N ASN A 206 -14.32 -69.83 4.32
CA ASN A 206 -13.78 -71.13 4.70
C ASN A 206 -14.86 -72.03 5.34
N ASN A 207 -15.73 -71.46 6.18
CA ASN A 207 -16.83 -72.22 6.77
C ASN A 207 -17.86 -72.64 5.72
N LEU A 208 -18.20 -71.76 4.77
CA LEU A 208 -19.08 -72.12 3.64
C LEU A 208 -18.49 -73.27 2.82
N GLN A 209 -17.18 -73.20 2.49
CA GLN A 209 -16.50 -74.26 1.74
C GLN A 209 -16.57 -75.61 2.45
N LYS A 210 -16.33 -75.65 3.77
CA LYS A 210 -16.43 -76.88 4.56
C LYS A 210 -17.84 -77.46 4.55
N THR A 211 -18.86 -76.63 4.70
CA THR A 211 -20.26 -77.09 4.70
C THR A 211 -20.67 -77.63 3.33
N THR A 212 -20.32 -76.95 2.24
CA THR A 212 -20.62 -77.43 0.88
C THR A 212 -19.90 -78.75 0.57
N VAL A 213 -18.61 -78.87 0.89
CA VAL A 213 -17.85 -80.12 0.68
C VAL A 213 -18.41 -81.28 1.51
N SER A 214 -18.89 -81.02 2.73
CA SER A 214 -19.51 -82.07 3.57
C SER A 214 -20.85 -82.58 3.05
N LEU A 215 -21.56 -81.80 2.22
CA LEU A 215 -22.83 -82.20 1.60
C LEU A 215 -22.63 -83.04 0.33
N ASP A 216 -21.52 -82.87 -0.39
CA ASP A 216 -21.20 -83.67 -1.59
C ASP A 216 -20.72 -85.11 -1.28
N TYR A 217 -20.39 -85.40 -0.01
CA TYR A 217 -19.92 -86.71 0.46
C TYR A 217 -21.00 -87.53 1.22
N ALA A 218 -22.23 -87.03 1.33
CA ALA A 218 -23.36 -87.68 1.99
C ALA A 218 -24.42 -88.16 0.98
#